data_AF-A0A1U7LWW8-F1
#
_entry.id   AF-A0A1U7LWW8-F1
#
_cell.length_a   1.000
_cell.length_b   1.000
_cell.length_c   1.000
_cell.angle_alpha   90.00
_cell.angle_beta   90.00
_cell.angle_gamma   90.00
#
_symmetry.space_group_name_H-M   'P 1'
#
loop_
_entity.id
_entity.type
_entity.pdbx_description
1 polymer ?
#
loop_
_entity_poly.entity_id
_entity_poly.type
_entity_poly.pdbx_seq_one_letter_code
_entity_poly.pdbx_strand_id
1 'polypeptide(L)'
;MFPELSPLARTNNAHVMQAHAFLENSSLFQSYVFTFDKIPPRELDNVTEDGEDDDSVSFVISLTALLECLNIFGADARERPGFARGDQHPMGLLRLGGTCRFLYEAEGCPLILMVEENGVLTTCELTTYEAEEEFNISLSDGGLASKIIMKSEWLHDAIQELETPQTEHLTIRTSPRKPHFRLGSYGNLGSAEMDYPNDRSVLETFICPDVVKNSYRFTMIKLASKAMSLATKASVRTDENGVLSIQFMISFSNGKNSFVDFRYLPEVEEHLDRSEDTNIHLDI
;
A
#
# COMPACT_ATOMS: atom_id res chain seq x y z
N MET A 1 16.50 -13.98 -8.96
CA MET A 1 16.77 -12.54 -8.98
C MET A 1 16.19 -12.08 -10.30
N PHE A 2 14.95 -11.61 -10.27
CA PHE A 2 14.20 -11.19 -11.46
C PHE A 2 13.88 -9.70 -11.25
N PRO A 3 14.02 -8.85 -12.27
CA PRO A 3 13.59 -7.47 -12.17
C PRO A 3 12.06 -7.45 -12.14
N GLU A 4 11.50 -6.91 -11.06
CA GLU A 4 10.06 -6.69 -10.88
C GLU A 4 9.65 -5.46 -11.68
N LEU A 5 8.88 -5.66 -12.75
CA LEU A 5 8.16 -4.58 -13.41
C LEU A 5 6.88 -4.29 -12.61
N SER A 6 6.72 -3.04 -12.15
CA SER A 6 5.61 -2.61 -11.29
C SER A 6 4.83 -1.45 -11.91
N PRO A 7 3.50 -1.55 -12.09
CA PRO A 7 2.67 -0.39 -12.39
C PRO A 7 2.42 0.42 -11.11
N LEU A 8 2.99 1.62 -11.04
CA LEU A 8 2.81 2.55 -9.91
C LEU A 8 1.47 3.30 -10.05
N ALA A 9 0.60 3.23 -9.05
CA ALA A 9 -0.59 4.09 -8.93
C ALA A 9 -0.46 4.95 -7.67
N ARG A 10 -0.33 6.28 -7.82
CA ARG A 10 -0.09 7.23 -6.73
C ARG A 10 -1.38 7.94 -6.29
N THR A 11 -1.53 8.16 -4.98
CA THR A 11 -2.49 9.14 -4.43
C THR A 11 -1.84 9.95 -3.29
N ASN A 12 -2.07 11.28 -3.34
CA ASN A 12 -1.85 12.35 -2.35
C ASN A 12 -0.62 13.29 -2.41
N ASN A 13 -0.94 14.59 -2.30
CA ASN A 13 -0.09 15.80 -2.25
C ASN A 13 0.66 16.01 -0.92
N ALA A 14 0.88 14.96 -0.13
CA ALA A 14 1.69 15.04 1.08
C ALA A 14 2.84 14.04 0.93
N HIS A 15 4.08 14.53 0.85
CA HIS A 15 5.32 13.75 0.73
C HIS A 15 5.61 12.85 1.96
N VAL A 16 4.58 12.44 2.70
CA VAL A 16 4.63 11.68 3.95
C VAL A 16 4.04 10.28 3.79
N MET A 17 3.37 9.98 2.67
CA MET A 17 2.82 8.67 2.36
C MET A 17 2.98 8.35 0.88
N GLN A 18 3.27 7.08 0.58
CA GLN A 18 3.26 6.52 -0.78
C GLN A 18 2.52 5.17 -0.77
N ALA A 19 1.79 4.88 -1.83
CA ALA A 19 1.10 3.60 -2.02
C ALA A 19 1.56 2.95 -3.33
N HIS A 20 1.79 1.65 -3.30
CA HIS A 20 2.25 0.84 -4.42
C HIS A 20 1.36 -0.38 -4.56
N ALA A 21 0.87 -0.65 -5.77
CA ALA A 21 0.09 -1.85 -6.08
C ALA A 21 0.86 -2.74 -7.05
N PHE A 22 1.17 -3.97 -6.63
CA PHE A 22 1.95 -4.90 -7.41
C PHE A 22 1.03 -5.87 -8.15
N LEU A 23 0.84 -5.62 -9.45
CA LEU A 23 0.00 -6.45 -10.32
C LEU A 23 0.87 -7.49 -11.03
N GLU A 24 1.12 -8.62 -10.37
CA GLU A 24 1.98 -9.65 -10.95
C GLU A 24 1.29 -10.30 -12.18
N ASN A 25 2.00 -10.31 -13.31
CA ASN A 25 1.53 -10.86 -14.59
C ASN A 25 0.95 -12.26 -14.47
N SER A 26 1.68 -13.13 -13.75
CA SER A 26 1.28 -14.51 -13.53
C SER A 26 0.02 -14.61 -12.67
N SER A 27 -0.26 -13.62 -11.82
CA SER A 27 -1.32 -13.65 -10.82
C SER A 27 -2.67 -13.15 -11.34
N LEU A 28 -2.63 -12.08 -12.13
CA LEU A 28 -3.79 -11.23 -12.39
C LEU A 28 -4.27 -11.30 -13.84
N PHE A 29 -3.36 -11.48 -14.80
CA PHE A 29 -3.68 -11.39 -16.22
C PHE A 29 -3.85 -12.78 -16.85
N GLN A 30 -4.89 -12.95 -17.66
CA GLN A 30 -5.03 -14.15 -18.49
C GLN A 30 -3.98 -14.20 -19.61
N SER A 31 -3.62 -13.03 -20.13
CA SER A 31 -2.59 -12.83 -21.16
C SER A 31 -1.85 -11.55 -20.87
N TYR A 32 -0.53 -11.58 -20.98
CA TYR A 32 0.34 -10.40 -20.86
C TYR A 32 1.42 -10.49 -21.92
N VAL A 33 1.59 -9.43 -22.70
CA VAL A 33 2.62 -9.30 -23.73
C VAL A 33 3.26 -7.93 -23.55
N PHE A 34 4.58 -7.90 -23.45
CA PHE A 34 5.36 -6.68 -23.36
C PHE A 34 6.53 -6.79 -24.32
N THR A 35 6.67 -5.79 -25.19
CA THR A 35 7.72 -5.68 -26.20
C THR A 35 8.37 -4.32 -26.05
N PHE A 36 9.69 -4.32 -25.91
CA PHE A 36 10.50 -3.11 -25.84
C PHE A 36 11.38 -3.04 -27.10
N ASP A 37 11.11 -2.07 -27.98
CA ASP A 37 11.92 -1.87 -29.17
C ASP A 37 13.18 -1.08 -28.80
N LYS A 38 14.30 -1.77 -28.56
CA LYS A 38 15.61 -1.11 -28.44
C LYS A 38 15.92 -0.42 -29.77
N ILE A 39 16.05 0.91 -29.77
CA ILE A 39 16.61 1.64 -30.91
C ILE A 39 18.03 1.10 -31.13
N PRO A 40 18.38 0.56 -32.33
CA PRO A 40 19.73 0.06 -32.56
C PRO A 40 20.73 1.22 -32.42
N PRO A 41 21.90 1.02 -31.78
CA PRO A 41 22.87 2.09 -31.62
C PRO A 41 23.29 2.60 -33.00
N ARG A 42 22.98 3.86 -33.30
CA ARG A 42 23.71 4.56 -34.37
C ARG A 42 25.13 4.72 -33.86
N GLU A 43 26.08 4.14 -34.59
CA GLU A 43 27.52 4.31 -34.35
C GLU A 43 27.84 5.80 -34.22
N LEU A 44 28.00 6.28 -32.98
CA LEU A 44 28.72 7.52 -32.67
C LEU A 44 29.34 7.39 -31.27
N ASP A 45 30.63 7.08 -31.31
CA ASP A 45 31.70 7.15 -30.30
C ASP A 45 31.37 7.51 -28.84
N ASN A 46 31.81 6.60 -27.95
CA ASN A 46 32.35 6.82 -26.60
C ASN A 46 31.60 7.76 -25.65
N VAL A 47 30.63 7.20 -24.91
CA VAL A 47 30.36 7.62 -23.52
C VAL A 47 30.18 6.35 -22.67
N THR A 48 30.80 6.39 -21.49
CA THR A 48 31.02 5.35 -20.48
C THR A 48 29.81 4.47 -20.16
N GLU A 49 30.05 3.15 -20.17
CA GLU A 49 29.26 2.11 -19.52
C GLU A 49 29.14 2.42 -18.02
N ASP A 50 27.96 2.88 -17.58
CA ASP A 50 27.44 2.77 -16.20
C ASP A 50 25.96 3.23 -16.18
N GLY A 51 25.16 2.74 -17.14
CA GLY A 51 23.71 2.86 -17.12
C GLY A 51 23.12 1.47 -17.07
N GLU A 52 22.53 1.09 -15.94
CA GLU A 52 21.67 -0.10 -15.90
C GLU A 52 20.58 0.08 -16.98
N ASP A 53 20.54 -0.84 -17.96
CA ASP A 53 19.50 -0.88 -18.99
C ASP A 53 18.13 -0.98 -18.32
N ASP A 54 17.48 0.16 -18.07
CA ASP A 54 16.11 0.21 -17.58
C ASP A 54 15.16 -0.08 -18.75
N ASP A 55 15.00 -1.37 -19.07
CA ASP A 55 14.02 -1.87 -20.04
C ASP A 55 12.58 -1.76 -19.45
N SER A 56 12.22 -0.55 -18.99
CA SER A 56 10.95 -0.24 -18.35
C SER A 56 10.19 0.85 -19.13
N VAL A 57 8.86 0.85 -18.98
CA VAL A 57 7.98 1.88 -19.54
C VAL A 57 7.22 2.48 -18.38
N SER A 58 7.32 3.79 -18.22
CA SER A 58 6.62 4.54 -17.18
C SER A 58 5.79 5.67 -17.81
N PHE A 59 4.62 5.91 -17.24
CA PHE A 59 3.74 7.01 -17.61
C PHE A 59 2.80 7.31 -16.45
N VAL A 60 2.28 8.53 -16.40
CA VAL A 60 1.28 8.96 -15.43
C VAL A 60 -0.09 9.00 -16.10
N ILE A 61 -1.13 8.59 -15.38
CA ILE A 61 -2.54 8.68 -15.81
C ILE A 61 -3.41 9.19 -14.65
N SER A 62 -4.59 9.71 -14.98
CA SER A 62 -5.61 9.99 -13.96
C SER A 62 -6.15 8.67 -13.39
N LEU A 63 -5.78 8.35 -12.15
CA LEU A 63 -6.30 7.18 -11.44
C LEU A 63 -7.83 7.23 -11.33
N THR A 64 -8.41 8.41 -11.12
CA THR A 64 -9.87 8.58 -11.09
C THR A 64 -10.51 8.17 -12.42
N ALA A 65 -9.96 8.64 -13.55
CA ALA A 65 -10.49 8.28 -14.87
C ALA A 65 -10.32 6.78 -15.13
N LEU A 66 -9.19 6.18 -14.74
CA LEU A 66 -8.99 4.73 -14.83
C LEU A 66 -10.04 3.96 -14.02
N LEU A 67 -10.29 4.35 -12.77
CA LEU A 67 -11.26 3.71 -11.89
C LEU A 67 -12.70 3.88 -12.40
N GLU A 68 -13.04 5.01 -13.00
CA GLU A 68 -14.33 5.22 -13.66
C GLU A 68 -14.50 4.29 -14.87
N CYS A 69 -13.47 4.16 -15.70
CA CYS A 69 -13.47 3.27 -16.86
C CYS A 69 -13.61 1.79 -16.44
N LEU A 70 -12.91 1.37 -15.38
CA LEU A 70 -13.02 0.02 -14.84
C LEU A 70 -14.40 -0.27 -14.22
N ASN A 71 -15.12 0.77 -13.77
CA ASN A 71 -16.44 0.66 -13.17
C ASN A 71 -17.60 0.97 -14.13
N ILE A 72 -17.35 1.05 -15.44
CA ILE A 72 -18.34 1.50 -16.43
C ILE A 72 -19.64 0.68 -16.42
N PHE A 73 -19.56 -0.62 -16.13
CA PHE A 73 -20.71 -1.52 -15.99
C PHE A 73 -21.11 -1.80 -14.54
N GLY A 74 -20.32 -1.34 -13.55
CA GLY A 74 -20.56 -1.56 -12.13
C GLY A 74 -21.49 -0.54 -11.46
N ALA A 75 -21.79 0.58 -12.13
CA ALA A 75 -22.56 1.68 -11.55
C ALA A 75 -24.04 1.34 -11.25
N ASP A 76 -24.66 0.49 -12.08
CA ASP A 76 -26.09 0.15 -11.99
C ASP A 76 -26.47 -0.75 -10.79
N ALA A 77 -25.48 -1.30 -10.06
CA ALA A 77 -25.72 -2.14 -8.90
C ALA A 77 -26.00 -1.36 -7.61
N ARG A 78 -25.72 -0.05 -7.57
CA ARG A 78 -26.02 0.80 -6.41
C ARG A 78 -27.52 1.06 -6.20
N GLU A 79 -28.35 0.83 -7.23
CA GLU A 79 -29.78 1.18 -7.20
C GLU A 79 -30.75 -0.01 -7.11
N ARG A 80 -30.28 -1.26 -7.06
CA ARG A 80 -31.16 -2.44 -7.00
C ARG A 80 -31.18 -3.12 -5.62
N PRO A 81 -32.13 -2.79 -4.73
CA PRO A 81 -32.33 -3.51 -3.49
C PRO A 81 -32.94 -4.89 -3.80
N GLY A 82 -32.09 -5.91 -3.95
CA GLY A 82 -32.61 -7.28 -4.09
C GLY A 82 -31.62 -8.38 -4.53
N PHE A 83 -30.47 -8.03 -5.13
CA PHE A 83 -29.53 -9.04 -5.66
C PHE A 83 -28.24 -9.22 -4.82
N ALA A 84 -28.16 -8.61 -3.64
CA ALA A 84 -26.99 -8.68 -2.74
C ALA A 84 -27.10 -9.77 -1.66
N ARG A 85 -27.52 -10.99 -2.03
CA ARG A 85 -27.47 -12.15 -1.12
C ARG A 85 -27.00 -13.39 -1.87
N GLY A 86 -25.70 -13.48 -2.09
CA GLY A 86 -25.15 -14.70 -2.66
C GLY A 86 -23.71 -14.67 -3.12
N ASP A 87 -22.85 -13.78 -2.61
CA ASP A 87 -21.41 -14.07 -2.53
C ASP A 87 -20.74 -13.02 -1.64
N GLN A 88 -20.29 -13.39 -0.44
CA GLN A 88 -19.61 -12.49 0.50
C GLN A 88 -18.11 -12.40 0.20
N HIS A 89 -17.75 -12.25 -1.07
CA HIS A 89 -16.37 -11.91 -1.42
C HIS A 89 -16.22 -10.38 -1.38
N PRO A 90 -15.19 -9.84 -0.70
CA PRO A 90 -15.05 -8.41 -0.48
C PRO A 90 -14.67 -7.62 -1.75
N MET A 91 -14.62 -8.29 -2.91
CA MET A 91 -14.43 -7.74 -4.25
C MET A 91 -15.73 -7.22 -4.90
N GLY A 92 -16.65 -6.65 -4.10
CA GLY A 92 -17.91 -6.08 -4.60
C GLY A 92 -17.78 -4.69 -5.25
N LEU A 93 -16.57 -4.16 -5.41
CA LEU A 93 -16.33 -2.82 -5.99
C LEU A 93 -16.18 -2.84 -7.50
N LEU A 94 -15.66 -3.93 -8.06
CA LEU A 94 -15.43 -4.13 -9.49
C LEU A 94 -16.09 -5.45 -9.89
N ARG A 95 -17.42 -5.43 -10.07
CA ARG A 95 -18.12 -6.55 -10.71
C ARG A 95 -17.91 -6.46 -12.22
N LEU A 96 -16.67 -6.64 -12.67
CA LEU A 96 -16.41 -6.95 -14.07
C LEU A 96 -16.91 -8.38 -14.32
N GLY A 97 -18.16 -8.51 -14.74
CA GLY A 97 -18.74 -9.77 -15.22
C GLY A 97 -18.24 -10.16 -16.62
N GLY A 98 -17.06 -9.68 -17.01
CA GLY A 98 -16.62 -9.57 -18.40
C GLY A 98 -15.10 -9.61 -18.56
N THR A 99 -14.61 -9.27 -19.74
CA THR A 99 -13.17 -9.21 -20.02
C THR A 99 -12.70 -7.76 -20.02
N CYS A 100 -11.46 -7.54 -19.59
CA CYS A 100 -10.81 -6.24 -19.61
C CYS A 100 -9.43 -6.39 -20.24
N ARG A 101 -9.13 -5.55 -21.23
CA ARG A 101 -7.82 -5.50 -21.90
C ARG A 101 -7.25 -4.09 -21.76
N PHE A 102 -5.98 -4.05 -21.41
CA PHE A 102 -5.15 -2.85 -21.39
C PHE A 102 -4.22 -2.91 -22.60
N LEU A 103 -4.11 -1.80 -23.32
CA LEU A 103 -3.22 -1.66 -24.47
C LEU A 103 -2.51 -0.31 -24.40
N TYR A 104 -1.19 -0.36 -24.48
CA TYR A 104 -0.33 0.81 -24.56
C TYR A 104 0.71 0.54 -25.65
N GLU A 105 0.71 1.34 -26.72
CA GLU A 105 1.47 1.04 -27.93
C GLU A 105 2.92 1.55 -27.85
N ALA A 106 3.11 2.81 -27.49
CA ALA A 106 4.41 3.45 -27.41
C ALA A 106 4.37 4.69 -26.50
N GLU A 107 5.53 5.22 -26.17
CA GLU A 107 5.66 6.50 -25.46
C GLU A 107 4.87 7.62 -26.14
N GLY A 108 4.08 8.35 -25.35
CA GLY A 108 3.21 9.43 -25.83
C GLY A 108 1.84 8.97 -26.39
N CYS A 109 1.61 7.67 -26.56
CA CYS A 109 0.29 7.13 -26.90
C CYS A 109 -0.64 7.09 -25.66
N PRO A 110 -1.96 7.18 -25.83
CA PRO A 110 -2.89 6.98 -24.71
C PRO A 110 -2.88 5.52 -24.24
N LEU A 111 -3.27 5.31 -22.97
CA LEU A 111 -3.61 3.98 -22.47
C LEU A 111 -5.03 3.63 -22.91
N ILE A 112 -5.17 2.56 -23.68
CA ILE A 112 -6.46 2.07 -24.19
C ILE A 112 -6.98 0.99 -23.24
N LEU A 113 -8.21 1.18 -22.73
CA LEU A 113 -8.93 0.19 -21.95
C LEU A 113 -10.12 -0.33 -22.75
N MET A 114 -10.17 -1.64 -22.99
CA MET A 114 -11.30 -2.31 -23.64
C MET A 114 -12.02 -3.20 -22.63
N VAL A 115 -13.25 -2.86 -22.28
CA VAL A 115 -14.09 -3.61 -21.33
C VAL A 115 -15.26 -4.23 -22.09
N GLU A 116 -15.39 -5.55 -22.03
CA GLU A 116 -16.47 -6.29 -22.69
C GLU A 116 -17.32 -7.03 -21.66
N GLU A 117 -18.62 -6.71 -21.59
CA GLU A 117 -19.57 -7.39 -20.73
C GLU A 117 -20.90 -7.63 -21.46
N ASN A 118 -21.46 -8.84 -21.36
CA ASN A 118 -22.73 -9.23 -21.99
C ASN A 118 -22.81 -8.92 -23.51
N GLY A 119 -21.68 -9.00 -24.22
CA GLY A 119 -21.58 -8.71 -25.65
C GLY A 119 -21.51 -7.22 -26.01
N VAL A 120 -21.48 -6.33 -25.02
CA VAL A 120 -21.23 -4.90 -25.20
C VAL A 120 -19.76 -4.62 -24.95
N LEU A 121 -19.08 -4.05 -25.95
CA LEU A 121 -17.69 -3.62 -25.87
C LEU A 121 -17.61 -2.11 -25.70
N THR A 122 -16.96 -1.65 -24.64
CA THR A 122 -16.62 -0.23 -24.43
C THR A 122 -15.12 -0.04 -24.54
N THR A 123 -14.69 0.97 -25.29
CA THR A 123 -13.28 1.34 -25.45
C THR A 123 -13.08 2.75 -24.87
N CYS A 124 -12.16 2.87 -23.91
CA CYS A 124 -11.78 4.13 -23.30
C CYS A 124 -10.33 4.45 -23.67
N GLU A 125 -10.06 5.71 -24.00
CA GLU A 125 -8.70 6.21 -24.27
C GLU A 125 -8.32 7.17 -23.14
N LEU A 126 -7.33 6.78 -22.34
CA LEU A 126 -6.83 7.55 -21.20
C LEU A 126 -5.56 8.29 -21.61
N THR A 127 -5.57 9.61 -21.49
CA THR A 127 -4.38 10.44 -21.73
C THR A 127 -3.27 10.07 -20.75
N THR A 128 -2.08 9.85 -21.29
CA THR A 128 -0.84 9.58 -20.55
C THR A 128 0.00 10.86 -20.47
N TYR A 129 0.78 10.96 -19.40
CA TYR A 129 1.72 12.04 -19.17
C TYR A 129 3.11 11.46 -18.89
N GLU A 130 4.15 12.24 -19.17
CA GLU A 130 5.53 11.89 -18.88
C GLU A 130 5.73 11.68 -17.37
N ALA A 131 6.52 10.69 -17.00
CA ALA A 131 6.85 10.41 -15.61
C ALA A 131 7.95 11.38 -15.13
N GLU A 132 7.67 12.15 -14.07
CA GLU A 132 8.66 13.04 -13.46
C GLU A 132 9.53 12.27 -12.44
N GLU A 133 10.75 12.76 -12.16
CA GLU A 133 11.63 12.19 -11.12
C GLU A 133 10.90 12.11 -9.78
N GLU A 134 10.71 10.88 -9.31
CA GLU A 134 9.74 10.59 -8.28
C GLU A 134 10.33 10.71 -6.87
N PHE A 135 9.63 11.41 -5.98
CA PHE A 135 9.83 11.23 -4.54
C PHE A 135 9.47 9.78 -4.17
N ASN A 136 10.46 9.06 -3.63
CA ASN A 136 10.36 7.66 -3.24
C ASN A 136 10.65 7.52 -1.74
N ILE A 137 9.68 7.01 -0.99
CA ILE A 137 9.90 6.62 0.39
C ILE A 137 10.50 5.21 0.36
N SER A 138 11.81 5.08 0.56
CA SER A 138 12.49 3.79 0.65
C SER A 138 12.67 3.37 2.11
N LEU A 139 12.59 2.06 2.36
CA LEU A 139 13.13 1.49 3.60
C LEU A 139 14.65 1.48 3.48
N SER A 140 15.36 1.91 4.52
CA SER A 140 16.82 1.96 4.50
C SER A 140 17.46 0.59 4.29
N ASP A 141 18.57 0.53 3.54
CA ASP A 141 19.39 -0.67 3.36
C ASP A 141 20.09 -1.12 4.66
N GLY A 142 20.11 -0.27 5.69
CA GLY A 142 20.71 -0.53 7.01
C GLY A 142 20.03 -1.65 7.81
N GLY A 143 18.89 -2.15 7.33
CA GLY A 143 18.17 -3.26 7.95
C GLY A 143 16.85 -2.83 8.59
N LEU A 144 16.07 -3.83 9.02
CA LEU A 144 14.77 -3.61 9.65
C LEU A 144 14.93 -3.50 11.17
N ALA A 145 14.49 -2.37 11.73
CA ALA A 145 14.38 -2.20 13.18
C ALA A 145 13.24 -3.04 13.76
N SER A 146 12.17 -3.29 12.99
CA SER A 146 11.16 -4.28 13.36
C SER A 146 10.42 -4.86 12.16
N LYS A 147 9.92 -6.10 12.33
CA LYS A 147 9.06 -6.79 11.36
C LYS A 147 7.99 -7.60 12.08
N ILE A 148 6.74 -7.36 11.72
CA ILE A 148 5.56 -8.05 12.22
C ILE A 148 4.78 -8.60 11.04
N ILE A 149 4.30 -9.85 11.15
CA ILE A 149 3.27 -10.39 10.26
C ILE A 149 2.09 -10.80 11.12
N MET A 150 0.89 -10.33 10.77
CA MET A 150 -0.36 -10.61 11.46
C MET A 150 -1.52 -10.72 10.48
N LYS A 151 -2.67 -11.21 10.97
CA LYS A 151 -3.93 -11.14 10.21
C LYS A 151 -4.28 -9.67 9.94
N SER A 152 -4.58 -9.35 8.69
CA SER A 152 -4.88 -7.95 8.32
C SER A 152 -6.14 -7.42 9.00
N GLU A 153 -7.13 -8.29 9.22
CA GLU A 153 -8.35 -7.98 9.98
C GLU A 153 -8.05 -7.38 11.35
N TRP A 154 -7.04 -7.88 12.06
CA TRP A 154 -6.72 -7.42 13.40
C TRP A 154 -6.11 -6.03 13.42
N LEU A 155 -5.34 -5.70 12.37
CA LEU A 155 -4.83 -4.34 12.17
C LEU A 155 -5.98 -3.42 11.76
N HIS A 156 -6.86 -3.87 10.87
CA HIS A 156 -8.02 -3.11 10.43
C HIS A 156 -8.93 -2.71 11.60
N ASP A 157 -9.30 -3.68 12.43
CA ASP A 157 -10.16 -3.47 13.60
C ASP A 157 -9.51 -2.50 14.58
N ALA A 158 -8.19 -2.59 14.78
CA ALA A 158 -7.43 -1.66 15.61
C ALA A 158 -7.54 -0.22 15.11
N ILE A 159 -7.32 -0.02 13.81
CA ILE A 159 -7.38 1.31 13.21
C ILE A 159 -8.81 1.87 13.28
N GLN A 160 -9.84 1.04 13.15
CA GLN A 160 -11.23 1.47 13.34
C GLN A 160 -11.53 1.86 14.79
N GLU A 161 -11.02 1.09 15.76
CA GLU A 161 -11.29 1.36 17.18
C GLU A 161 -10.49 2.56 17.73
N LEU A 162 -9.27 2.78 17.22
CA LEU A 162 -8.44 3.93 17.56
C LEU A 162 -8.88 5.23 16.86
N GLU A 163 -9.79 5.13 15.89
CA GLU A 163 -10.32 6.28 15.16
C GLU A 163 -11.29 7.07 16.04
N THR A 164 -10.94 8.32 16.28
CA THR A 164 -11.85 9.35 16.79
C THR A 164 -11.78 10.56 15.89
N PRO A 165 -12.79 11.45 15.87
CA PRO A 165 -12.75 12.68 15.08
C PRO A 165 -11.55 13.60 15.37
N GLN A 166 -10.83 13.38 16.48
CA GLN A 166 -9.69 14.18 16.91
C GLN A 166 -8.38 13.38 16.93
N THR A 167 -8.35 12.16 16.38
CA THR A 167 -7.10 11.39 16.32
C THR A 167 -6.19 11.99 15.26
N GLU A 168 -5.08 12.58 15.70
CA GLU A 168 -4.09 13.18 14.79
C GLU A 168 -3.00 12.16 14.41
N HIS A 169 -2.57 11.35 15.37
CA HIS A 169 -1.43 10.46 15.23
C HIS A 169 -1.76 9.01 15.61
N LEU A 170 -1.19 8.07 14.84
CA LEU A 170 -1.03 6.68 15.24
C LEU A 170 0.40 6.48 15.71
N THR A 171 0.58 6.08 16.97
CA THR A 171 1.86 5.63 17.49
C THR A 171 1.96 4.12 17.37
N ILE A 172 3.04 3.66 16.76
CA ILE A 172 3.41 2.25 16.70
C ILE A 172 4.62 2.02 17.60
N ARG A 173 4.46 1.13 18.58
CA ARG A 173 5.56 0.72 19.46
C ARG A 173 5.79 -0.78 19.39
N THR A 174 7.04 -1.19 19.15
CA THR A 174 7.49 -2.58 19.25
C THR A 174 8.57 -2.72 20.32
N SER A 175 8.59 -3.85 21.01
CA SER A 175 9.55 -4.11 22.09
C SER A 175 9.80 -5.61 22.27
N PRO A 176 11.05 -6.04 22.55
CA PRO A 176 11.35 -7.43 22.89
C PRO A 176 10.72 -7.86 24.23
N ARG A 177 10.28 -6.89 25.06
CA ARG A 177 9.56 -7.12 26.32
C ARG A 177 8.10 -6.68 26.20
N LYS A 178 7.22 -7.29 27.02
CA LYS A 178 5.81 -6.88 27.09
C LYS A 178 5.66 -5.38 27.44
N PRO A 179 4.73 -4.66 26.81
CA PRO A 179 3.92 -5.08 25.65
C PRO A 179 4.78 -5.17 24.38
N HIS A 180 4.60 -6.24 23.60
CA HIS A 180 5.47 -6.56 22.47
C HIS A 180 5.18 -5.71 21.23
N PHE A 181 3.90 -5.57 20.89
CA PHE A 181 3.44 -4.70 19.82
C PHE A 181 2.25 -3.90 20.34
N ARG A 182 2.31 -2.59 20.20
CA ARG A 182 1.29 -1.65 20.66
C ARG A 182 0.96 -0.66 19.56
N LEU A 183 -0.34 -0.49 19.32
CA LEU A 183 -0.90 0.60 18.54
C LEU A 183 -1.55 1.58 19.50
N GLY A 184 -1.22 2.86 19.38
CA GLY A 184 -1.79 3.92 20.21
C GLY A 184 -2.31 5.06 19.37
N SER A 185 -3.39 5.69 19.80
CA SER A 185 -3.84 6.98 19.28
C SER A 185 -3.85 8.02 20.40
N TYR A 186 -3.44 9.23 20.06
CA TYR A 186 -3.47 10.39 20.97
C TYR A 186 -4.29 11.50 20.32
N GLY A 187 -5.19 12.10 21.11
CA GLY A 187 -5.97 13.27 20.72
C GLY A 187 -6.31 14.12 21.95
N ASN A 188 -6.95 15.26 21.73
CA ASN A 188 -7.19 16.24 22.80
C ASN A 188 -8.12 15.75 23.93
N LEU A 189 -8.90 14.70 23.68
CA LEU A 189 -9.85 14.10 24.64
C LEU A 189 -9.29 12.88 25.39
N GLY A 190 -8.08 12.43 25.06
CA GLY A 190 -7.45 11.27 25.69
C GLY A 190 -6.64 10.43 24.70
N SER A 191 -6.13 9.32 25.20
CA SER A 191 -5.37 8.34 24.44
C SER A 191 -6.01 6.96 24.53
N ALA A 192 -5.96 6.21 23.43
CA ALA A 192 -6.34 4.80 23.41
C ALA A 192 -5.13 3.96 22.99
N GLU A 193 -4.98 2.78 23.57
CA GLU A 193 -3.88 1.86 23.27
C GLU A 193 -4.41 0.43 23.10
N MET A 194 -3.83 -0.30 22.17
CA MET A 194 -4.10 -1.70 21.89
C MET A 194 -2.82 -2.51 21.90
N ASP A 195 -2.78 -3.54 22.75
CA ASP A 195 -1.62 -4.41 22.94
C ASP A 195 -1.82 -5.78 22.30
N TYR A 196 -0.85 -6.18 21.49
CA TYR A 196 -0.79 -7.50 20.85
C TYR A 196 0.34 -8.32 21.47
N PRO A 197 0.03 -9.50 22.04
CA PRO A 197 1.07 -10.39 22.56
C PRO A 197 1.84 -11.06 21.42
N ASN A 198 3.11 -11.37 21.66
CA ASN A 198 3.92 -12.22 20.76
C ASN A 198 3.50 -13.70 20.92
N ASP A 199 2.29 -13.99 20.45
CA ASP A 199 1.72 -15.32 20.32
C ASP A 199 1.52 -15.60 18.83
N ARG A 200 1.87 -16.79 18.33
CA ARG A 200 1.79 -17.11 16.89
C ARG A 200 0.37 -17.11 16.32
N SER A 201 -0.65 -17.22 17.16
CA SER A 201 -2.05 -17.05 16.75
C SER A 201 -2.43 -15.58 16.50
N VAL A 202 -1.61 -14.66 17.01
CA VAL A 202 -1.75 -13.20 16.93
C VAL A 202 -0.74 -12.60 15.94
N LEU A 203 0.54 -12.77 16.25
CA LEU A 203 1.68 -12.33 15.46
C LEU A 203 2.36 -13.58 14.88
N GLU A 204 2.07 -13.87 13.62
CA GLU A 204 2.69 -14.97 12.88
C GLU A 204 4.21 -14.81 12.77
N THR A 205 4.68 -13.56 12.71
CA THR A 205 6.10 -13.20 12.78
C THR A 205 6.25 -11.99 13.67
N PHE A 206 7.26 -12.01 14.54
CA PHE A 206 7.65 -10.88 15.37
C PHE A 206 9.17 -10.84 15.47
N ILE A 207 9.78 -9.82 14.86
CA ILE A 207 11.22 -9.53 14.90
C ILE A 207 11.36 -8.11 15.42
N CYS A 208 12.03 -7.95 16.57
CA CYS A 208 12.20 -6.70 17.26
C CYS A 208 13.42 -6.84 18.19
N PRO A 209 14.63 -6.50 17.71
CA PRO A 209 15.85 -6.57 18.52
C PRO A 209 15.83 -5.56 19.68
N ASP A 210 15.34 -4.35 19.43
CA ASP A 210 15.30 -3.24 20.38
C ASP A 210 13.92 -2.56 20.40
N VAL A 211 13.69 -1.71 21.40
CA VAL A 211 12.44 -0.94 21.51
C VAL A 211 12.40 0.11 20.42
N VAL A 212 11.34 0.09 19.60
CA VAL A 212 11.08 1.08 18.55
C VAL A 212 9.74 1.74 18.84
N LYS A 213 9.67 3.07 18.74
CA LYS A 213 8.43 3.84 18.87
C LYS A 213 8.45 4.96 17.84
N ASN A 214 7.47 4.98 16.94
CA ASN A 214 7.31 6.03 15.94
C ASN A 214 5.83 6.44 15.82
N SER A 215 5.58 7.69 15.44
CA SER A 215 4.24 8.25 15.27
C SER A 215 4.02 8.66 13.82
N TYR A 216 2.81 8.46 13.31
CA TYR A 216 2.45 8.71 11.90
C TYR A 216 1.09 9.41 11.82
N ARG A 217 0.87 10.23 10.78
CA ARG A 217 -0.44 10.88 10.55
C ARG A 217 -1.54 9.84 10.42
N PHE A 218 -2.50 9.87 11.34
CA PHE A 218 -3.59 8.90 11.37
C PHE A 218 -4.43 8.95 10.10
N THR A 219 -4.69 10.16 9.58
CA THR A 219 -5.43 10.36 8.33
C THR A 219 -4.77 9.71 7.12
N MET A 220 -3.44 9.59 7.10
CA MET A 220 -2.70 8.90 6.04
C MET A 220 -2.81 7.38 6.20
N ILE A 221 -2.62 6.86 7.42
CA ILE A 221 -2.82 5.42 7.71
C ILE A 221 -4.23 4.97 7.31
N LYS A 222 -5.24 5.81 7.55
CA LYS A 222 -6.63 5.55 7.18
C LYS A 222 -6.84 5.32 5.68
N LEU A 223 -6.02 5.90 4.80
CA LEU A 223 -6.15 5.67 3.36
C LEU A 223 -5.86 4.22 2.97
N ALA A 224 -5.09 3.49 3.78
CA ALA A 224 -4.87 2.07 3.62
C ALA A 224 -6.01 1.18 4.17
N SER A 225 -7.03 1.73 4.84
CA SER A 225 -8.13 0.96 5.46
C SER A 225 -8.82 0.02 4.47
N LYS A 226 -9.00 0.45 3.22
CA LYS A 226 -9.60 -0.42 2.20
C LYS A 226 -8.71 -1.63 1.91
N ALA A 227 -7.41 -1.44 1.74
CA ALA A 227 -6.46 -2.53 1.54
C ALA A 227 -6.40 -3.45 2.77
N MET A 228 -6.39 -2.88 3.99
CA MET A 228 -6.45 -3.63 5.25
C MET A 228 -7.66 -4.58 5.28
N SER A 229 -8.84 -4.08 4.90
CA SER A 229 -10.10 -4.85 4.91
C SER A 229 -10.16 -5.99 3.86
N LEU A 230 -9.41 -5.86 2.76
CA LEU A 230 -9.39 -6.84 1.67
C LEU A 230 -8.31 -7.91 1.85
N ALA A 231 -7.26 -7.58 2.58
CA ALA A 231 -6.08 -8.42 2.72
C ALA A 231 -6.30 -9.55 3.72
N THR A 232 -5.63 -10.67 3.48
CA THR A 232 -5.61 -11.79 4.43
C THR A 232 -4.52 -11.60 5.49
N LYS A 233 -3.39 -10.99 5.11
CA LYS A 233 -2.25 -10.71 5.99
C LYS A 233 -1.70 -9.31 5.78
N ALA A 234 -1.16 -8.74 6.85
CA ALA A 234 -0.39 -7.51 6.85
C ALA A 234 1.03 -7.79 7.35
N SER A 235 2.03 -7.33 6.59
CA SER A 235 3.43 -7.27 7.00
C SER A 235 3.78 -5.83 7.36
N VAL A 236 3.94 -5.56 8.65
CA VAL A 236 4.30 -4.24 9.20
C VAL A 236 5.80 -4.22 9.45
N ARG A 237 6.53 -3.33 8.78
CA ARG A 237 7.99 -3.21 8.84
C ARG A 237 8.37 -1.78 9.15
N THR A 238 9.33 -1.61 10.04
CA THR A 238 9.92 -0.30 10.34
C THR A 238 11.42 -0.39 10.23
N ASP A 239 12.05 0.58 9.59
CA ASP A 239 13.51 0.70 9.54
C ASP A 239 14.07 1.54 10.71
N GLU A 240 15.38 1.74 10.73
CA GLU A 240 16.08 2.49 11.79
C GLU A 240 15.73 3.99 11.81
N ASN A 241 15.32 4.54 10.67
CA ASN A 241 14.90 5.94 10.55
C ASN A 241 13.42 6.14 10.91
N GLY A 242 12.71 5.07 11.23
CA GLY A 242 11.28 5.10 11.54
C GLY A 242 10.38 5.13 10.30
N VAL A 243 10.92 4.88 9.10
CA VAL A 243 10.08 4.71 7.90
C VAL A 243 9.28 3.42 8.05
N LEU A 244 7.96 3.54 7.88
CA LEU A 244 7.03 2.44 7.98
C LEU A 244 6.66 1.92 6.60
N SER A 245 6.68 0.60 6.44
CA SER A 245 6.04 -0.11 5.32
C SER A 245 4.99 -1.06 5.87
N ILE A 246 3.76 -0.93 5.37
CA ILE A 246 2.68 -1.89 5.61
C ILE A 246 2.31 -2.52 4.27
N GLN A 247 2.72 -3.77 4.10
CA GLN A 247 2.42 -4.56 2.92
C GLN A 247 1.24 -5.48 3.19
N PHE A 248 0.20 -5.36 2.37
CA PHE A 248 -1.05 -6.11 2.43
C PHE A 248 -1.05 -7.22 1.38
N MET A 249 -1.28 -8.46 1.80
CA MET A 249 -1.44 -9.60 0.91
C MET A 249 -2.91 -9.76 0.52
N ILE A 250 -3.23 -9.50 -0.75
CA ILE A 250 -4.56 -9.69 -1.33
C ILE A 250 -4.61 -11.05 -2.00
N SER A 251 -5.49 -11.93 -1.53
CA SER A 251 -5.66 -13.27 -2.09
C SER A 251 -6.84 -13.31 -3.08
N PHE A 252 -6.62 -13.90 -4.25
CA PHE A 252 -7.64 -14.08 -5.27
C PHE A 252 -8.23 -15.49 -5.25
N SER A 253 -9.41 -15.66 -5.85
CA SER A 253 -10.11 -16.95 -5.94
C SER A 253 -9.33 -18.02 -6.71
N ASN A 254 -8.40 -17.62 -7.57
CA ASN A 254 -7.50 -18.52 -8.30
C ASN A 254 -6.32 -19.05 -7.45
N GLY A 255 -6.30 -18.72 -6.15
CA GLY A 255 -5.26 -19.13 -5.20
C GLY A 255 -3.96 -18.33 -5.28
N LYS A 256 -3.88 -17.33 -6.16
CA LYS A 256 -2.73 -16.43 -6.30
C LYS A 256 -2.91 -15.21 -5.41
N ASN A 257 -1.80 -14.54 -5.13
CA ASN A 257 -1.79 -13.34 -4.29
C ASN A 257 -1.21 -12.15 -5.07
N SER A 258 -1.67 -10.96 -4.74
CA SER A 258 -1.05 -9.68 -5.11
C SER A 258 -0.78 -8.89 -3.84
N PHE A 259 0.07 -7.89 -3.92
CA PHE A 259 0.47 -7.08 -2.77
C PHE A 259 0.17 -5.61 -3.01
N VAL A 260 -0.26 -4.94 -1.95
CA VAL A 260 -0.33 -3.47 -1.89
C VAL A 260 0.56 -3.01 -0.75
N ASP A 261 1.55 -2.17 -1.03
CA ASP A 261 2.49 -1.65 -0.03
C ASP A 261 2.21 -0.17 0.20
N PHE A 262 1.97 0.20 1.46
CA PHE A 262 1.90 1.59 1.87
C PHE A 262 3.14 1.94 2.68
N ARG A 263 3.77 3.06 2.33
CA ARG A 263 4.96 3.57 3.01
C ARG A 263 4.68 4.92 3.62
N TYR A 264 5.19 5.16 4.82
CA TYR A 264 4.95 6.36 5.59
C TYR A 264 6.24 6.89 6.19
N LEU A 265 6.41 8.21 6.14
CA LEU A 265 7.43 8.88 6.94
C LEU A 265 6.92 9.07 8.36
N PRO A 266 7.78 8.89 9.38
CA PRO A 266 7.42 9.19 10.75
C PRO A 266 7.25 10.71 10.91
N GLU A 267 6.39 11.10 11.84
CA GLU A 267 6.36 12.47 12.32
C GLU A 267 7.39 12.64 13.42
N VAL A 268 8.13 13.74 13.32
CA VAL A 268 9.10 14.13 14.35
C VAL A 268 8.29 14.63 15.54
N GLU A 269 8.25 13.86 16.63
CA GLU A 269 7.81 14.38 17.92
C GLU A 269 8.84 15.46 18.32
N GLU A 270 8.47 16.75 18.25
CA GLU A 270 9.23 17.79 18.95
C GLU A 270 9.19 17.40 20.42
N HIS A 271 10.35 17.02 20.97
CA HIS A 271 10.50 16.68 22.38
C HIS A 271 10.06 17.87 23.25
N LEU A 272 8.78 17.92 23.60
CA LEU A 272 8.34 18.59 24.82
C LEU A 272 8.69 17.62 25.94
N ASP A 273 9.93 17.72 26.40
CA ASP A 273 10.39 17.14 27.66
C ASP A 273 9.48 17.62 28.79
N ARG A 274 8.33 16.96 28.99
CA ARG A 274 7.65 16.97 30.27
C ARG A 274 8.37 15.94 31.12
N SER A 275 9.38 16.44 31.82
CA SER A 275 10.00 15.83 32.99
C SER A 275 8.93 15.15 33.85
N GLU A 276 8.85 13.81 33.78
CA GLU A 276 8.22 13.04 34.84
C GLU A 276 9.24 12.96 35.98
N ASP A 277 8.91 13.67 37.06
CA ASP A 277 9.66 13.71 38.30
C ASP A 277 10.04 12.30 38.76
N THR A 278 11.34 12.11 38.91
CA THR A 278 11.93 10.98 39.62
C THR A 278 11.57 11.12 41.10
N ASN A 279 10.41 10.61 41.50
CA ASN A 279 10.08 10.47 42.91
C ASN A 279 10.78 9.21 43.45
N ILE A 280 12.03 9.41 43.87
CA ILE A 280 12.80 8.43 44.63
C ILE A 280 12.20 8.37 46.03
N HIS A 281 11.27 7.45 46.28
CA HIS A 281 10.84 7.16 47.64
C HIS A 281 11.91 6.28 48.30
N LEU A 282 12.87 6.93 48.96
CA LEU A 282 13.65 6.33 50.04
C LEU A 282 12.79 6.38 51.29
N ASP A 283 12.27 5.24 51.72
CA ASP A 283 11.85 5.06 53.11
C ASP A 283 12.86 4.13 53.80
N ILE A 284 13.32 4.63 54.96
CA ILE A 284 14.23 4.05 55.94
C ILE A 284 13.46 3.06 56.82
#